data_AF-B8HIV4-F1
#
_entry.id   AF-B8HIV4-F1
#
_cell.length_a   1.000
_cell.length_b   1.000
_cell.length_c   1.000
_cell.angle_alpha   90.00
_cell.angle_beta   90.00
_cell.angle_gamma   90.00
#
_symmetry.space_group_name_H-M   'P 1'
#
loop_
_entity.id
_entity.type
_entity.pdbx_description
1 polymer ?
#
loop_
_entity_poly.entity_id
_entity_poly.type
_entity_poly.pdbx_seq_one_letter_code
_entity_poly.pdbx_strand_id
1 'polypeptide(L)'
;MARNAKRNNQTDDFWAHEAEELPRADVGMVTTYAKRQKFFKAWVITSLVLLPIALLAIISFMPKFLEKPYVAPPVNNQLDSPTKPVAMQTVKDWLAKAPSPLPGGQILSWDGVQIQAEPKSETDPNTNQVKETQGLQLHTMTLVSPSGSFFTTQVQVGYSPVRGAKVIGEPTLIPRAPDDKQTWPNLKAWPNLVNVSKTEGIEQAVNAWAKAFTSGDPDALRLNVGDTGANRSYIPLVQVTASDVRVGDVASQKPAKDAPSDKKPSQVVAQVSFAVSWQSSPIGRGETPSRVTYDVLIEQADTPSPKVVAWGGAGTGESLTPFMNAVEGRKITVGGIEKAVPTENAAAAAAGK
;
A
#
# COMPACT_ATOMS: atom_id res chain seq x y z
N MET A 1 87.92 67.08 -35.51
CA MET A 1 89.09 66.17 -35.57
C MET A 1 89.57 65.92 -34.15
N ALA A 2 89.88 64.66 -33.86
CA ALA A 2 90.55 64.10 -32.67
C ALA A 2 91.07 65.07 -31.61
N ARG A 3 90.83 64.75 -30.33
CA ARG A 3 91.89 64.46 -29.33
C ARG A 3 91.33 64.38 -27.90
N ASN A 4 91.92 63.42 -27.18
CA ASN A 4 92.21 63.39 -25.75
C ASN A 4 92.15 64.71 -24.97
N ALA A 5 91.98 64.54 -23.64
CA ALA A 5 92.22 65.45 -22.50
C ALA A 5 90.93 66.11 -21.96
N LYS A 6 90.75 66.39 -20.67
CA LYS A 6 91.64 66.61 -19.50
C LYS A 6 90.71 66.61 -18.26
N ARG A 7 90.91 65.83 -17.20
CA ARG A 7 91.75 66.04 -16.00
C ARG A 7 91.47 67.33 -15.20
N ASN A 8 90.96 67.17 -13.96
CA ASN A 8 91.30 67.81 -12.65
C ASN A 8 90.04 67.88 -11.76
N ASN A 9 90.01 67.30 -10.56
CA ASN A 9 90.64 67.63 -9.26
C ASN A 9 89.79 68.60 -8.40
N GLN A 10 89.33 68.05 -7.25
CA GLN A 10 89.24 68.64 -5.91
C GLN A 10 88.23 69.77 -5.62
N THR A 11 87.43 69.60 -4.56
CA THR A 11 87.30 70.56 -3.44
C THR A 11 86.83 69.84 -2.17
N ASP A 12 87.63 69.99 -1.12
CA ASP A 12 87.35 69.69 0.28
C ASP A 12 86.42 70.75 0.90
N ASP A 13 85.59 70.33 1.88
CA ASP A 13 85.15 71.13 3.05
C ASP A 13 84.31 70.18 3.95
N PHE A 14 84.65 69.76 5.17
CA PHE A 14 85.44 70.20 6.33
C PHE A 14 84.61 70.74 7.52
N TRP A 15 83.43 71.34 7.37
CA TRP A 15 82.58 71.67 8.54
C TRP A 15 81.09 71.81 8.21
N ALA A 16 80.28 70.80 8.55
CA ALA A 16 78.90 70.99 9.01
C ALA A 16 78.45 69.72 9.75
N HIS A 17 79.02 69.54 10.94
CA HIS A 17 78.61 68.56 11.92
C HIS A 17 77.20 68.90 12.47
N GLU A 18 76.48 67.83 12.85
CA GLU A 18 75.35 67.78 13.78
C GLU A 18 73.97 68.29 13.32
N ALA A 19 73.24 67.39 12.65
CA ALA A 19 71.84 67.15 13.00
C ALA A 19 71.63 65.62 13.12
N GLU A 20 71.41 65.22 14.35
CA GLU A 20 71.18 63.88 14.85
C GLU A 20 69.85 63.32 14.30
N GLU A 21 69.89 62.51 13.24
CA GLU A 21 68.76 61.64 12.88
C GLU A 21 69.04 60.22 13.37
N LEU A 22 68.59 59.95 14.60
CA LEU A 22 68.48 58.62 15.20
C LEU A 22 67.83 57.64 14.21
N PRO A 23 68.29 56.38 14.11
CA PRO A 23 67.62 55.38 13.30
C PRO A 23 66.20 55.16 13.85
N ARG A 24 65.17 55.54 13.07
CA ARG A 24 63.77 55.26 13.43
C ARG A 24 63.57 53.75 13.55
N ALA A 25 63.37 53.28 14.78
CA ALA A 25 63.11 51.88 15.12
C ALA A 25 61.74 51.36 14.62
N ASP A 26 60.95 52.17 13.91
CA ASP A 26 59.57 51.83 13.52
C ASP A 26 59.41 51.20 12.13
N VAL A 27 60.46 51.13 11.30
CA VAL A 27 60.31 50.56 9.94
C VAL A 27 60.10 49.04 9.96
N GLY A 28 60.63 48.37 11.00
CA GLY A 28 60.47 46.93 11.20
C GLY A 28 59.06 46.52 11.65
N MET A 29 58.44 47.30 12.54
CA MET A 29 57.14 46.93 13.14
C MET A 29 55.96 47.11 12.17
N VAL A 30 55.95 48.17 11.36
CA VAL A 30 54.82 48.47 10.44
C VAL A 30 54.63 47.37 9.38
N THR A 31 55.72 46.73 8.92
CA THR A 31 55.63 45.68 7.88
C THR A 31 55.13 44.33 8.41
N THR A 32 55.43 43.97 9.67
CA THR A 32 54.95 42.74 10.32
C THR A 32 53.48 42.82 10.70
N TYR A 33 53.01 43.98 11.19
CA TYR A 33 51.59 44.21 11.47
C TYR A 33 50.75 44.22 10.18
N ALA A 34 51.26 44.81 9.09
CA ALA A 34 50.56 44.82 7.80
C ALA A 34 50.41 43.41 7.18
N LYS A 35 51.43 42.55 7.30
CA LYS A 35 51.35 41.15 6.85
C LYS A 35 50.33 40.35 7.68
N ARG A 36 50.36 40.46 9.01
CA ARG A 36 49.40 39.79 9.91
C ARG A 36 47.97 40.27 9.67
N GLN A 37 47.77 41.55 9.41
CA GLN A 37 46.45 42.13 9.10
C GLN A 37 45.88 41.59 7.78
N LYS A 38 46.72 41.36 6.75
CA LYS A 38 46.27 40.75 5.48
C LYS A 38 45.86 39.29 5.67
N PHE A 39 46.59 38.52 6.48
CA PHE A 39 46.19 37.15 6.84
C PHE A 39 44.89 37.12 7.64
N PHE A 40 44.73 38.02 8.62
CA PHE A 40 43.50 38.08 9.43
C PHE A 40 42.29 38.51 8.59
N LYS A 41 42.45 39.50 7.70
CA LYS A 41 41.39 39.89 6.75
C LYS A 41 41.03 38.74 5.80
N ALA A 42 42.01 38.03 5.28
CA ALA A 42 41.75 36.85 4.44
C ALA A 42 40.95 35.79 5.22
N TRP A 43 41.36 35.50 6.46
CA TRP A 43 40.70 34.50 7.30
C TRP A 43 39.25 34.87 7.65
N VAL A 44 39.00 36.15 7.98
CA VAL A 44 37.65 36.66 8.25
C VAL A 44 36.76 36.62 7.00
N ILE A 45 37.29 37.01 5.83
CA ILE A 45 36.54 36.95 4.56
C ILE A 45 36.24 35.50 4.18
N THR A 46 37.22 34.59 4.31
CA THR A 46 37.01 33.17 4.03
C THR A 46 35.97 32.57 4.97
N SER A 47 35.98 32.91 6.26
CA SER A 47 34.97 32.48 7.22
C SER A 47 33.57 33.00 6.86
N LEU A 48 33.46 34.27 6.46
CA LEU A 48 32.19 34.90 6.06
C LEU A 48 31.58 34.25 4.81
N VAL A 49 32.41 33.71 3.91
CA VAL A 49 31.96 33.02 2.69
C VAL A 49 31.70 31.53 2.93
N LEU A 50 32.50 30.86 3.76
CA LEU A 50 32.32 29.42 4.02
C LEU A 50 31.10 29.13 4.91
N LEU A 51 30.77 30.02 5.84
CA LEU A 51 29.68 29.82 6.80
C LEU A 51 28.28 29.68 6.13
N PRO A 52 27.86 30.52 5.16
CA PRO A 52 26.60 30.31 4.45
C PRO A 52 26.60 29.05 3.58
N ILE A 53 27.74 28.66 3.00
CA ILE A 53 27.88 27.43 2.20
C ILE A 53 27.72 26.18 3.08
N ALA A 54 28.34 26.18 4.27
CA ALA A 54 28.21 25.10 5.23
C ALA A 54 26.76 24.98 5.76
N LEU A 55 26.08 26.09 6.01
CA LEU A 55 24.67 26.12 6.40
C LEU A 55 23.75 25.56 5.30
N LEU A 56 23.97 25.93 4.05
CA LEU A 56 23.22 25.37 2.91
C LEU A 56 23.47 23.87 2.74
N ALA A 57 24.70 23.40 2.95
CA ALA A 57 25.00 21.98 2.94
C ALA A 57 24.24 21.25 4.05
N ILE A 58 24.25 21.76 5.29
CA ILE A 58 23.52 21.15 6.41
C ILE A 58 22.02 21.09 6.12
N ILE A 59 21.42 22.17 5.60
CA ILE A 59 19.98 22.20 5.24
C ILE A 59 19.67 21.21 4.10
N SER A 60 20.56 21.05 3.13
CA SER A 60 20.37 20.11 2.01
C SER A 60 20.49 18.64 2.43
N PHE A 61 21.29 18.34 3.46
CA PHE A 61 21.45 16.99 4.00
C PHE A 61 20.45 16.65 5.13
N MET A 62 19.81 17.63 5.76
CA MET A 62 18.85 17.43 6.85
C MET A 62 17.65 16.51 6.53
N PRO A 63 17.06 16.51 5.31
CA PRO A 63 15.97 15.61 4.97
C PRO A 63 16.38 14.13 5.04
N LYS A 64 17.64 13.82 4.72
CA LYS A 64 18.17 12.44 4.71
C LYS A 64 18.37 11.85 6.10
N PHE A 65 18.46 12.68 7.14
CA PHE A 65 18.62 12.23 8.53
C PHE A 65 17.30 12.25 9.32
N LEU A 66 16.29 12.99 8.84
CA LEU A 66 14.96 13.06 9.47
C LEU A 66 13.95 12.06 8.89
N GLU A 67 14.19 11.57 7.67
CA GLU A 67 13.46 10.41 7.17
C GLU A 67 13.95 9.16 7.90
N LYS A 68 13.20 8.73 8.92
CA LYS A 68 13.24 7.32 9.32
C LYS A 68 13.03 6.53 8.04
N PRO A 69 13.94 5.62 7.63
CA PRO A 69 13.67 4.78 6.48
C PRO A 69 12.32 4.12 6.75
N TYR A 70 11.37 4.33 5.84
CA TYR A 70 10.16 3.54 5.80
C TYR A 70 10.62 2.11 5.61
N VAL A 71 10.71 1.37 6.71
CA VAL A 71 10.87 -0.08 6.67
C VAL A 71 9.50 -0.57 6.24
N ALA A 72 9.33 -0.75 4.93
CA ALA A 72 8.21 -1.48 4.40
C ALA A 72 8.12 -2.79 5.21
N PRO A 73 6.95 -3.14 5.79
CA PRO A 73 6.80 -4.44 6.40
C PRO A 73 7.23 -5.48 5.35
N PRO A 74 8.02 -6.51 5.72
CA PRO A 74 8.44 -7.52 4.76
C PRO A 74 7.19 -8.07 4.08
N VAL A 75 7.11 -7.83 2.77
CA VAL A 75 6.07 -8.41 1.94
C VAL A 75 6.38 -9.89 1.86
N ASN A 76 5.80 -10.66 2.79
CA ASN A 76 5.87 -12.12 2.76
C ASN A 76 4.98 -12.62 1.63
N ASN A 77 5.47 -12.51 0.40
CA ASN A 77 4.84 -13.06 -0.81
C ASN A 77 4.93 -14.60 -0.89
N GLN A 78 5.37 -15.28 0.17
CA GLN A 78 5.25 -16.72 0.25
C GLN A 78 3.81 -17.08 0.66
N LEU A 79 2.95 -17.31 -0.34
CA LEU A 79 1.59 -17.80 -0.14
C LEU A 79 1.55 -19.19 0.52
N ASP A 80 2.67 -19.90 0.46
CA ASP A 80 2.81 -21.25 0.98
C ASP A 80 4.20 -21.48 1.62
N SER A 81 4.20 -22.25 2.71
CA SER A 81 5.42 -22.68 3.39
C SER A 81 5.26 -24.14 3.82
N PRO A 82 6.31 -24.97 3.64
CA PRO A 82 6.26 -26.40 3.98
C PRO A 82 5.99 -26.66 5.47
N THR A 83 6.25 -25.70 6.35
CA THR A 83 6.02 -25.81 7.80
C THR A 83 4.67 -25.24 8.24
N LYS A 84 3.91 -24.60 7.34
CA LYS A 84 2.61 -23.99 7.65
C LYS A 84 1.60 -24.98 8.27
N PRO A 85 1.41 -26.21 7.75
CA PRO A 85 0.46 -27.14 8.35
C PRO A 85 0.81 -27.49 9.80
N VAL A 86 2.11 -27.68 10.09
CA VAL A 86 2.60 -27.99 11.44
C VAL A 86 2.39 -26.82 12.40
N ALA A 87 2.66 -25.59 11.94
CA ALA A 87 2.39 -24.38 12.72
C ALA A 87 0.90 -24.22 13.03
N MET A 88 0.03 -24.34 12.01
CA MET A 88 -1.41 -24.21 12.17
C MET A 88 -2.00 -25.28 13.09
N GLN A 89 -1.58 -26.54 12.93
CA GLN A 89 -2.03 -27.63 13.80
C GLN A 89 -1.63 -27.38 15.25
N THR A 90 -0.39 -26.92 15.48
CA THR A 90 0.09 -26.64 16.83
C THR A 90 -0.72 -25.54 17.52
N VAL A 91 -1.09 -24.47 16.80
CA VAL A 91 -1.97 -23.44 17.36
C VAL A 91 -3.36 -23.98 17.65
N LYS A 92 -3.92 -24.82 16.77
CA LYS A 92 -5.22 -25.48 17.03
C LYS A 92 -5.17 -26.34 18.29
N ASP A 93 -4.15 -27.17 18.42
CA ASP A 93 -3.98 -28.06 19.59
C ASP A 93 -3.74 -27.25 20.86
N TRP A 94 -2.97 -26.17 20.78
CA TRP A 94 -2.73 -25.25 21.88
C TRP A 94 -4.02 -24.56 22.34
N LEU A 95 -4.87 -24.10 21.41
CA LEU A 95 -6.19 -23.53 21.72
C LEU A 95 -7.15 -24.58 22.33
N ALA A 96 -6.98 -25.86 21.97
CA ALA A 96 -7.79 -26.96 22.49
C ALA A 96 -7.32 -27.50 23.86
N LYS A 97 -6.17 -27.04 24.40
CA LYS A 97 -5.69 -27.43 25.74
C LYS A 97 -6.71 -27.09 26.84
N ALA A 98 -6.67 -27.83 27.95
CA ALA A 98 -7.46 -27.55 29.15
C ALA A 98 -6.52 -27.20 30.34
N PRO A 99 -6.59 -25.97 30.91
CA PRO A 99 -7.41 -24.84 30.46
C PRO A 99 -6.90 -24.25 29.14
N SER A 100 -7.83 -23.73 28.33
CA SER A 100 -7.48 -23.12 27.04
C SER A 100 -6.79 -21.77 27.28
N PRO A 101 -5.68 -21.49 26.58
CA PRO A 101 -4.99 -20.19 26.67
C PRO A 101 -5.85 -19.05 26.11
N LEU A 102 -6.81 -19.34 25.24
CA LEU A 102 -7.81 -18.39 24.74
C LEU A 102 -9.17 -19.10 24.61
N PRO A 103 -10.00 -19.11 25.67
CA PRO A 103 -11.28 -19.81 25.68
C PRO A 103 -12.21 -19.33 24.56
N GLY A 104 -12.65 -20.26 23.71
CA GLY A 104 -13.49 -19.97 22.54
C GLY A 104 -12.78 -19.20 21.42
N GLY A 105 -11.46 -18.99 21.52
CA GLY A 105 -10.67 -18.34 20.50
C GLY A 105 -10.56 -19.16 19.22
N GLN A 106 -10.52 -18.48 18.09
CA GLN A 106 -10.39 -19.11 16.78
C GLN A 106 -9.25 -18.47 15.99
N ILE A 107 -8.66 -19.25 15.09
CA ILE A 107 -7.68 -18.73 14.12
C ILE A 107 -8.46 -17.97 13.04
N LEU A 108 -8.20 -16.67 12.90
CA LEU A 108 -8.79 -15.82 11.88
C LEU A 108 -8.01 -15.90 10.56
N SER A 109 -6.68 -15.75 10.64
CA SER A 109 -5.80 -15.74 9.48
C SER A 109 -4.40 -16.24 9.79
N TRP A 110 -3.74 -16.74 8.75
CA TRP A 110 -2.29 -16.89 8.73
C TRP A 110 -1.70 -15.69 7.99
N ASP A 111 -0.86 -14.93 8.70
CA ASP A 111 -0.38 -13.63 8.24
C ASP A 111 0.98 -13.74 7.53
N GLY A 112 1.61 -14.91 7.57
CA GLY A 112 2.83 -15.22 6.83
C GLY A 112 3.87 -15.98 7.65
N VAL A 113 5.06 -16.11 7.05
CA VAL A 113 6.23 -16.75 7.65
C VAL A 113 7.46 -15.88 7.46
N GLN A 114 8.26 -15.74 8.52
CA GLN A 114 9.58 -15.13 8.46
C GLN A 114 10.64 -16.24 8.52
N ILE A 115 11.48 -16.33 7.50
CA ILE A 115 12.63 -17.24 7.48
C ILE A 115 13.73 -16.63 8.35
N GLN A 116 14.03 -17.26 9.48
CA GLN A 116 15.11 -16.84 10.38
C GLN A 116 16.44 -17.52 10.05
N ALA A 117 16.39 -18.76 9.56
CA ALA A 117 17.55 -19.50 9.09
C ALA A 117 17.13 -20.49 8.00
N GLU A 118 17.97 -20.64 6.97
CA GLU A 118 17.78 -21.68 5.95
C GLU A 118 18.45 -22.99 6.37
N PRO A 119 17.87 -24.16 6.03
CA PRO A 119 18.50 -25.44 6.31
C PRO A 119 19.79 -25.59 5.49
N LYS A 120 20.83 -26.15 6.11
CA LYS A 120 22.11 -26.44 5.45
C LYS A 120 22.52 -27.88 5.71
N SER A 121 23.02 -28.55 4.68
CA SER A 121 23.61 -29.89 4.80
C SER A 121 25.04 -29.81 4.28
N GLU A 122 26.01 -29.96 5.18
CA GLU A 122 27.43 -29.97 4.85
C GLU A 122 27.95 -31.40 5.02
N THR A 123 28.59 -31.95 4.00
CA THR A 123 29.27 -33.26 4.10
C THR A 123 30.72 -33.02 4.51
N ASP A 124 31.13 -33.57 5.65
CA ASP A 124 32.51 -33.50 6.09
C ASP A 124 33.40 -34.34 5.14
N PRO A 125 34.37 -33.72 4.44
CA PRO A 125 35.20 -34.40 3.44
C PRO A 125 36.12 -35.47 4.04
N ASN A 126 36.36 -35.47 5.36
CA ASN A 126 37.24 -36.45 6.01
C ASN A 126 36.50 -37.66 6.58
N THR A 127 35.23 -37.51 6.93
CA THR A 127 34.44 -38.54 7.62
C THR A 127 33.26 -39.06 6.79
N ASN A 128 32.96 -38.44 5.63
CA ASN A 128 31.74 -38.66 4.84
C ASN A 128 30.45 -38.54 5.66
N GLN A 129 30.48 -37.88 6.81
CA GLN A 129 29.31 -37.64 7.63
C GLN A 129 28.59 -36.37 7.16
N VAL A 130 27.28 -36.46 6.97
CA VAL A 130 26.43 -35.31 6.64
C VAL A 130 26.06 -34.60 7.95
N LYS A 131 26.55 -33.38 8.13
CA LYS A 131 26.14 -32.46 9.19
C LYS A 131 24.97 -31.62 8.69
N GLU A 132 23.78 -31.91 9.20
CA GLU A 132 22.57 -31.15 8.91
C GLU A 132 22.35 -30.06 9.97
N THR A 133 22.12 -28.82 9.51
CA THR A 133 21.65 -27.70 10.31
C THR A 133 20.21 -27.41 9.90
N GLN A 134 19.30 -27.40 10.87
CA GLN A 134 17.90 -27.09 10.63
C GLN A 134 17.70 -25.62 10.22
N GLY A 135 16.76 -25.39 9.32
CA GLY A 135 16.21 -24.06 9.08
C GLY A 135 15.22 -23.69 10.18
N LEU A 136 15.00 -22.39 10.35
CA LEU A 136 14.08 -21.82 11.33
C LEU A 136 13.08 -20.91 10.61
N GLN A 137 11.79 -21.17 10.84
CA GLN A 137 10.70 -20.39 10.30
C GLN A 137 9.78 -19.93 11.43
N LEU A 138 9.51 -18.62 11.50
CA LEU A 138 8.60 -18.01 12.46
C LEU A 138 7.28 -17.71 11.76
N HIS A 139 6.21 -18.41 12.13
CA HIS A 139 4.87 -18.20 11.59
C HIS A 139 4.11 -17.20 12.44
N THR A 140 3.45 -16.25 11.79
CA THR A 140 2.58 -15.28 12.45
C THR A 140 1.12 -15.55 12.04
N MET A 141 0.23 -15.56 13.02
CA MET A 141 -1.21 -15.78 12.83
C MET A 141 -2.00 -14.78 13.66
N THR A 142 -3.20 -14.44 13.19
CA THR A 142 -4.17 -13.63 13.93
C THR A 142 -5.26 -14.54 14.50
N LEU A 143 -5.52 -14.39 15.80
CA LEU A 143 -6.59 -15.04 16.53
C LEU A 143 -7.68 -14.03 16.87
N VAL A 144 -8.91 -14.50 16.99
CA VAL A 144 -10.06 -13.72 17.43
C VAL A 144 -10.71 -14.39 18.63
N SER A 145 -11.03 -13.62 19.67
CA SER A 145 -11.83 -14.09 20.80
C SER A 145 -13.33 -14.02 20.50
N PRO A 146 -14.18 -14.72 21.27
CA PRO A 146 -15.64 -14.55 21.17
C PRO A 146 -16.13 -13.11 21.40
N SER A 147 -15.35 -12.30 22.11
CA SER A 147 -15.63 -10.88 22.34
C SER A 147 -15.25 -9.96 21.16
N GLY A 148 -14.66 -10.51 20.09
CA GLY A 148 -14.18 -9.75 18.94
C GLY A 148 -12.79 -9.10 19.13
N SER A 149 -12.05 -9.47 20.17
CA SER A 149 -10.70 -8.96 20.39
C SER A 149 -9.69 -9.74 19.54
N PHE A 150 -8.77 -9.03 18.89
CA PHE A 150 -7.73 -9.63 18.07
C PHE A 150 -6.45 -9.88 18.87
N PHE A 151 -5.80 -11.01 18.61
CA PHE A 151 -4.50 -11.36 19.17
C PHE A 151 -3.57 -11.80 18.06
N THR A 152 -2.30 -11.49 18.17
CA THR A 152 -1.24 -12.05 17.32
C THR A 152 -0.59 -13.21 18.06
N THR A 153 -0.48 -14.35 17.39
CA THR A 153 0.25 -15.51 17.89
C THR A 153 1.41 -15.83 16.95
N GLN A 154 2.54 -16.20 17.54
CA GLN A 154 3.74 -16.58 16.80
C GLN A 154 4.17 -17.99 17.19
N VAL A 155 4.53 -18.79 16.20
CA VAL A 155 5.03 -20.15 16.38
C VAL A 155 6.31 -20.34 15.59
N GLN A 156 7.38 -20.74 16.27
CA GLN A 156 8.66 -21.07 15.64
C GLN A 156 8.72 -22.56 15.29
N VAL A 157 9.02 -22.85 14.03
CA VAL A 157 9.14 -24.20 13.50
C VAL A 157 10.53 -24.41 12.93
N GLY A 158 11.21 -25.45 13.42
CA GLY A 158 12.42 -25.99 12.83
C GLY A 158 12.08 -26.87 11.64
N TYR A 159 12.85 -26.75 10.57
CA TYR A 159 12.64 -27.50 9.34
C TYR A 159 13.93 -28.09 8.82
N SER A 160 13.90 -29.36 8.42
CA SER A 160 14.94 -30.00 7.62
C SER A 160 14.27 -30.69 6.42
N PRO A 161 14.81 -30.55 5.20
CA PRO A 161 14.31 -31.26 4.02
C PRO A 161 14.24 -32.77 4.19
N VAL A 162 15.10 -33.34 5.04
CA VAL A 162 15.21 -34.79 5.28
C VAL A 162 14.35 -35.24 6.46
N ARG A 163 14.27 -34.43 7.52
CA ARG A 163 13.63 -34.81 8.80
C ARG A 163 12.22 -34.22 8.99
N GLY A 164 11.78 -33.39 8.06
CA GLY A 164 10.50 -32.70 8.14
C GLY A 164 10.52 -31.49 9.07
N ALA A 165 9.33 -31.13 9.57
CA ALA A 165 9.08 -29.94 10.37
C ALA A 165 8.78 -30.30 11.83
N LYS A 166 9.35 -29.55 12.77
CA LYS A 166 9.09 -29.71 14.21
C LYS A 166 8.99 -28.36 14.89
N VAL A 167 8.00 -28.17 15.74
CA VAL A 167 7.85 -26.95 16.54
C VAL A 167 8.93 -26.86 17.61
N ILE A 168 9.54 -25.68 17.75
CA ILE A 168 10.63 -25.41 18.69
C ILE A 168 10.12 -24.75 19.98
N GLY A 169 9.02 -23.99 19.92
CA GLY A 169 8.47 -23.29 21.08
C GLY A 169 6.94 -23.27 21.09
N GLU A 170 6.36 -23.02 22.27
CA GLU A 170 4.92 -22.86 22.41
C GLU A 170 4.42 -21.58 21.72
N PRO A 171 3.17 -21.56 21.24
CA PRO A 171 2.57 -20.34 20.70
C PRO A 171 2.49 -19.23 21.74
N THR A 172 2.66 -17.99 21.29
CA THR A 172 2.51 -16.79 22.12
C THR A 172 1.13 -16.17 21.96
N LEU A 173 0.70 -15.35 22.93
CA LEU A 173 -0.51 -14.54 22.81
C LEU A 173 -0.16 -13.07 23.04
N ILE A 174 -0.20 -12.27 21.98
CA ILE A 174 0.07 -10.83 22.05
C ILE A 174 -1.23 -10.08 21.71
N PRO A 175 -1.81 -9.28 22.61
CA PRO A 175 -3.01 -8.52 22.32
C PRO A 175 -2.75 -7.48 21.23
N ARG A 176 -3.70 -7.33 20.30
CA ARG A 176 -3.72 -6.18 19.38
C ARG A 176 -4.58 -5.08 19.97
N ALA A 177 -4.16 -3.84 19.75
CA ALA A 177 -4.97 -2.69 20.09
C ALA A 177 -6.33 -2.79 19.36
N PRO A 178 -7.45 -2.57 20.05
CA PRO A 178 -8.73 -2.45 19.38
C PRO A 178 -8.71 -1.20 18.49
N ASP A 179 -9.54 -1.20 17.45
CA ASP A 179 -9.77 0.01 16.67
C ASP A 179 -10.29 1.12 17.59
N ASP A 180 -9.83 2.35 17.35
CA ASP A 180 -10.41 3.51 18.00
C ASP A 180 -11.89 3.58 17.60
N LYS A 181 -12.78 3.57 18.61
CA LYS A 181 -14.23 3.59 18.39
C LYS A 181 -14.71 4.93 17.84
N GLN A 182 -13.83 5.93 17.74
CA GLN A 182 -14.16 7.19 17.09
C GLN A 182 -14.31 6.99 15.57
N THR A 183 -15.42 7.47 15.03
CA THR A 183 -15.67 7.52 13.58
C THR A 183 -14.50 8.24 12.91
N TRP A 184 -13.85 7.57 11.95
CA TRP A 184 -12.76 8.15 11.17
C TRP A 184 -13.23 9.45 10.49
N PRO A 185 -12.71 10.63 10.86
CA PRO A 185 -13.35 11.91 10.54
C PRO A 185 -13.34 12.28 9.05
N ASN A 186 -12.63 11.52 8.20
CA ASN A 186 -12.54 11.76 6.76
C ASN A 186 -12.48 10.45 5.96
N LEU A 187 -13.16 9.40 6.42
CA LEU A 187 -13.20 8.14 5.66
C LEU A 187 -13.92 8.38 4.33
N LYS A 188 -13.18 8.29 3.22
CA LYS A 188 -13.73 8.40 1.87
C LYS A 188 -13.75 7.03 1.23
N ALA A 189 -14.87 6.69 0.58
CA ALA A 189 -14.97 5.47 -0.22
C ALA A 189 -13.91 5.43 -1.34
N TRP A 190 -13.67 6.58 -1.99
CA TRP A 190 -12.69 6.72 -3.08
C TRP A 190 -11.83 7.98 -2.88
N PRO A 191 -10.65 7.86 -2.26
CA PRO A 191 -9.79 8.99 -1.93
C PRO A 191 -9.36 9.85 -3.13
N ASN A 192 -9.28 9.27 -4.33
CA ASN A 192 -8.78 9.97 -5.53
C ASN A 192 -9.89 10.59 -6.39
N LEU A 193 -11.16 10.28 -6.10
CA LEU A 193 -12.31 10.82 -6.82
C LEU A 193 -12.88 12.08 -6.15
N VAL A 194 -13.69 12.82 -6.90
CA VAL A 194 -14.41 14.01 -6.40
C VAL A 194 -15.89 13.66 -6.31
N ASN A 195 -16.49 13.92 -5.15
CA ASN A 195 -17.91 13.70 -4.94
C ASN A 195 -18.75 14.57 -5.88
N VAL A 196 -19.79 13.96 -6.45
CA VAL A 196 -20.73 14.59 -7.36
C VAL A 196 -22.12 14.40 -6.80
N SER A 197 -23.01 15.36 -7.06
CA SER A 197 -24.40 15.23 -6.68
C SER A 197 -25.05 14.05 -7.40
N LYS A 198 -25.72 13.21 -6.61
CA LYS A 198 -26.58 12.14 -7.08
C LYS A 198 -27.77 12.69 -7.87
N THR A 199 -28.12 12.03 -8.97
CA THR A 199 -29.26 12.40 -9.83
C THR A 199 -30.32 11.29 -9.83
N GLU A 200 -31.57 11.64 -10.14
CA GLU A 200 -32.65 10.65 -10.26
C GLU A 200 -32.36 9.60 -11.36
N GLY A 201 -31.75 10.02 -12.48
CA GLY A 201 -31.32 9.10 -13.53
C GLY A 201 -30.35 8.03 -13.02
N ILE A 202 -29.39 8.42 -12.18
CA ILE A 202 -28.44 7.48 -11.54
C ILE A 202 -29.20 6.49 -10.65
N GLU A 203 -30.17 6.94 -9.85
CA GLU A 203 -30.98 6.05 -9.02
C GLU A 203 -31.78 5.05 -9.86
N GLN A 204 -32.40 5.51 -10.94
CA GLN A 204 -33.19 4.66 -11.83
C GLN A 204 -32.31 3.61 -12.52
N ALA A 205 -31.13 4.01 -13.03
CA ALA A 205 -30.18 3.08 -13.64
C ALA A 205 -29.69 2.02 -12.65
N VAL A 206 -29.36 2.42 -11.42
CA VAL A 206 -28.93 1.49 -10.37
C VAL A 206 -30.06 0.54 -9.96
N ASN A 207 -31.29 1.02 -9.83
CA ASN A 207 -32.44 0.17 -9.53
C ASN A 207 -32.69 -0.86 -10.63
N ALA A 208 -32.63 -0.43 -11.89
CA ALA A 208 -32.79 -1.31 -13.04
C ALA A 208 -31.68 -2.37 -13.09
N TRP A 209 -30.43 -1.95 -12.83
CA TRP A 209 -29.29 -2.85 -12.73
C TRP A 209 -29.42 -3.85 -11.59
N ALA A 210 -29.75 -3.43 -10.36
CA ALA A 210 -29.89 -4.33 -9.22
C ALA A 210 -30.98 -5.40 -9.47
N LYS A 211 -32.08 -5.01 -10.11
CA LYS A 211 -33.14 -5.94 -10.53
C LYS A 211 -32.63 -6.92 -11.59
N ALA A 212 -31.94 -6.45 -12.62
CA ALA A 212 -31.41 -7.32 -13.67
C ALA A 212 -30.32 -8.27 -13.14
N PHE A 213 -29.44 -7.76 -12.27
CA PHE A 213 -28.36 -8.51 -11.64
C PHE A 213 -28.88 -9.61 -10.70
N THR A 214 -30.04 -9.44 -10.08
CA THR A 214 -30.67 -10.47 -9.23
C THR A 214 -31.77 -11.27 -9.93
N SER A 215 -32.01 -11.04 -11.22
CA SER A 215 -33.09 -11.71 -11.93
C SER A 215 -32.84 -13.19 -12.25
N GLY A 216 -31.58 -13.64 -12.23
CA GLY A 216 -31.18 -14.93 -12.76
C GLY A 216 -31.20 -15.02 -14.30
N ASP A 217 -31.53 -13.94 -15.03
CA ASP A 217 -31.57 -13.88 -16.49
C ASP A 217 -30.33 -13.14 -17.08
N PRO A 218 -29.40 -13.88 -17.73
CA PRO A 218 -28.22 -13.30 -18.38
C PRO A 218 -28.52 -12.29 -19.47
N ASP A 219 -29.59 -12.50 -20.24
CA ASP A 219 -29.94 -11.64 -21.36
C ASP A 219 -30.55 -10.33 -20.85
N ALA A 220 -31.36 -10.39 -19.79
CA ALA A 220 -31.87 -9.20 -19.11
C ALA A 220 -30.74 -8.35 -18.52
N LEU A 221 -29.74 -8.99 -17.88
CA LEU A 221 -28.57 -8.29 -17.35
C LEU A 221 -27.73 -7.66 -18.46
N ARG A 222 -27.45 -8.41 -19.53
CA ARG A 222 -26.72 -7.89 -20.70
C ARG A 222 -27.41 -6.68 -21.31
N LEU A 223 -28.74 -6.72 -21.48
CA LEU A 223 -29.50 -5.60 -22.04
C LEU A 223 -29.44 -4.36 -21.15
N ASN A 224 -29.53 -4.55 -19.83
CA ASN A 224 -29.45 -3.46 -18.87
C ASN A 224 -28.08 -2.77 -18.87
N VAL A 225 -27.00 -3.56 -18.92
CA VAL A 225 -25.62 -3.07 -19.00
C VAL A 225 -25.38 -2.27 -20.28
N GLY A 226 -26.09 -2.58 -21.36
CA GLY A 226 -25.99 -1.85 -22.63
C GLY A 226 -24.72 -2.15 -23.42
N ASP A 227 -24.06 -3.29 -23.15
CA ASP A 227 -22.89 -3.75 -23.88
C ASP A 227 -23.27 -4.17 -25.31
N THR A 228 -22.63 -3.54 -26.30
CA THR A 228 -22.84 -3.82 -27.72
C THR A 228 -21.95 -4.96 -28.24
N GLY A 229 -20.98 -5.44 -27.44
CA GLY A 229 -20.10 -6.54 -27.81
C GLY A 229 -20.85 -7.86 -27.98
N ALA A 230 -20.85 -8.41 -29.20
CA ALA A 230 -21.60 -9.65 -29.50
C ALA A 230 -21.04 -10.91 -28.79
N ASN A 231 -19.76 -10.90 -28.39
CA ASN A 231 -19.07 -12.05 -27.79
C ASN A 231 -18.96 -11.97 -26.26
N ARG A 232 -19.80 -11.17 -25.62
CA ARG A 232 -19.79 -10.91 -24.16
C ARG A 232 -21.10 -11.35 -23.52
N SER A 233 -20.97 -12.10 -22.43
CA SER A 233 -22.09 -12.55 -21.61
C SER A 233 -21.90 -12.13 -20.16
N TYR A 234 -23.00 -12.01 -19.43
CA TYR A 234 -22.98 -11.61 -18.02
C TYR A 234 -23.61 -12.69 -17.15
N ILE A 235 -23.15 -12.81 -15.92
CA ILE A 235 -23.66 -13.79 -14.96
C ILE A 235 -24.43 -13.03 -13.87
N PRO A 236 -25.78 -13.12 -13.84
CA PRO A 236 -26.57 -12.61 -12.74
C PRO A 236 -26.48 -13.53 -11.52
N LEU A 237 -26.83 -13.00 -10.35
CA LEU A 237 -27.18 -13.81 -9.19
C LEU A 237 -28.48 -14.57 -9.47
N VAL A 238 -28.50 -15.84 -9.10
CA VAL A 238 -29.67 -16.72 -9.20
C VAL A 238 -30.27 -16.95 -7.82
N GLN A 239 -31.60 -17.13 -7.77
CA GLN A 239 -32.34 -17.40 -6.53
C GLN A 239 -32.19 -16.29 -5.46
N VAL A 240 -31.86 -15.07 -5.88
CA VAL A 240 -31.74 -13.88 -5.01
C VAL A 240 -32.78 -12.87 -5.42
N THR A 241 -33.37 -12.18 -4.46
CA THR A 241 -34.14 -10.96 -4.73
C THR A 241 -33.45 -9.77 -4.07
N ALA A 242 -33.20 -8.72 -4.85
CA ALA A 242 -32.79 -7.42 -4.32
C ALA A 242 -34.01 -6.61 -3.83
N SER A 243 -33.89 -5.99 -2.67
CA SER A 243 -34.85 -5.01 -2.15
C SER A 243 -34.13 -3.82 -1.50
N ASP A 244 -34.85 -2.73 -1.28
CA ASP A 244 -34.34 -1.56 -0.54
C ASP A 244 -32.96 -1.06 -1.06
N VAL A 245 -32.91 -0.87 -2.37
CA VAL A 245 -31.73 -0.41 -3.10
C VAL A 245 -31.47 1.06 -2.73
N ARG A 246 -30.26 1.33 -2.26
CA ARG A 246 -29.79 2.66 -1.86
C ARG A 246 -28.52 2.99 -2.63
N VAL A 247 -28.53 4.14 -3.28
CA VAL A 247 -27.33 4.79 -3.81
C VAL A 247 -26.80 5.74 -2.74
N GLY A 248 -25.60 5.46 -2.24
CA GLY A 248 -24.84 6.27 -1.31
C GLY A 248 -24.02 7.32 -2.04
N ASP A 249 -22.72 7.37 -1.73
CA ASP A 249 -21.80 8.32 -2.36
C ASP A 249 -21.70 8.10 -3.87
N VAL A 250 -21.60 9.23 -4.60
CA VAL A 250 -21.37 9.26 -6.05
C VAL A 250 -20.16 10.15 -6.28
N ALA A 251 -19.23 9.69 -7.09
CA ALA A 251 -18.01 10.42 -7.38
C ALA A 251 -17.59 10.28 -8.85
N SER A 252 -16.75 11.19 -9.32
CA SER A 252 -16.18 11.15 -10.67
C SER A 252 -14.70 11.45 -10.63
N GLN A 253 -14.01 11.17 -11.74
CA GLN A 253 -12.64 11.62 -11.92
C GLN A 253 -12.59 13.16 -11.85
N LYS A 254 -11.48 13.68 -11.32
CA LYS A 254 -11.26 15.12 -11.29
C LYS A 254 -11.40 15.69 -12.71
N PRO A 255 -12.24 16.71 -12.93
CA PRO A 255 -12.28 17.38 -14.21
C PRO A 255 -10.89 17.91 -14.57
N ALA A 256 -10.57 17.95 -15.86
CA ALA A 256 -9.36 18.63 -16.33
C ALA A 256 -9.36 20.07 -15.81
N LYS A 257 -8.19 20.65 -15.55
CA LYS A 257 -8.05 21.99 -14.94
C LYS A 257 -8.82 23.09 -15.70
N ASP A 258 -9.03 22.89 -17.01
CA ASP A 258 -9.70 23.83 -17.90
C ASP A 258 -11.15 23.43 -18.25
N ALA A 259 -11.71 22.42 -17.57
CA ALA A 259 -13.09 22.02 -17.80
C ALA A 259 -14.06 23.07 -17.23
N PRO A 260 -15.16 23.40 -17.93
CA PRO A 260 -16.21 24.26 -17.40
C PRO A 260 -16.73 23.70 -16.06
N SER A 261 -16.90 24.57 -15.05
CA SER A 261 -17.39 24.19 -13.71
C SER A 261 -18.74 23.48 -13.74
N ASP A 262 -19.54 23.73 -14.77
CA ASP A 262 -20.94 23.29 -14.86
C ASP A 262 -21.10 22.00 -15.68
N LYS A 263 -20.00 21.48 -16.27
CA LYS A 263 -20.06 20.25 -17.06
C LYS A 263 -20.22 19.05 -16.13
N LYS A 264 -21.40 18.43 -16.15
CA LYS A 264 -21.64 17.17 -15.46
C LYS A 264 -20.72 16.07 -16.04
N PRO A 265 -20.12 15.24 -15.20
CA PRO A 265 -19.29 14.14 -15.67
C PRO A 265 -20.15 13.10 -16.38
N SER A 266 -19.70 12.64 -17.55
CA SER A 266 -20.37 11.59 -18.32
C SER A 266 -20.18 10.20 -17.72
N GLN A 267 -19.16 10.03 -16.88
CA GLN A 267 -18.85 8.79 -16.19
C GLN A 267 -18.72 9.07 -14.69
N VAL A 268 -19.43 8.29 -13.89
CA VAL A 268 -19.41 8.38 -12.43
C VAL A 268 -19.31 6.99 -11.81
N VAL A 269 -18.81 6.93 -10.59
CA VAL A 269 -18.85 5.75 -9.73
C VAL A 269 -19.86 6.01 -8.63
N ALA A 270 -20.66 5.00 -8.28
CA ALA A 270 -21.61 5.08 -7.18
C ALA A 270 -21.50 3.88 -6.24
N GLN A 271 -21.69 4.11 -4.95
CA GLN A 271 -21.73 3.04 -3.95
C GLN A 271 -23.18 2.64 -3.79
N VAL A 272 -23.48 1.39 -4.07
CA VAL A 272 -24.83 0.85 -4.09
C VAL A 272 -24.94 -0.21 -3.00
N SER A 273 -25.93 -0.06 -2.13
CA SER A 273 -26.27 -1.11 -1.16
C SER A 273 -27.70 -1.56 -1.34
N PHE A 274 -27.95 -2.87 -1.25
CA PHE A 274 -29.30 -3.41 -1.27
C PHE A 274 -29.41 -4.62 -0.34
N ALA A 275 -30.62 -4.85 0.15
CA ALA A 275 -30.97 -6.04 0.91
C ALA A 275 -31.07 -7.24 -0.04
N VAL A 276 -30.52 -8.39 0.38
CA VAL A 276 -30.65 -9.66 -0.34
C VAL A 276 -31.50 -10.64 0.44
N SER A 277 -32.36 -11.36 -0.27
CA SER A 277 -33.11 -12.50 0.24
C SER A 277 -32.88 -13.68 -0.71
N TRP A 278 -32.39 -14.80 -0.17
CA TRP A 278 -32.18 -16.03 -0.93
C TRP A 278 -33.43 -16.90 -0.86
N GLN A 279 -33.83 -17.52 -1.97
CA GLN A 279 -35.00 -18.41 -1.99
C GLN A 279 -34.82 -19.62 -1.05
N SER A 280 -33.58 -20.10 -0.86
CA SER A 280 -33.25 -21.21 0.06
C SER A 280 -33.29 -20.82 1.54
N SER A 281 -33.34 -19.53 1.85
CA SER A 281 -33.35 -19.02 3.23
C SER A 281 -34.16 -17.72 3.27
N PRO A 282 -35.49 -17.83 3.14
CA PRO A 282 -36.36 -16.66 3.17
C PRO A 282 -36.27 -15.98 4.54
N ILE A 283 -36.21 -14.66 4.53
CA ILE A 283 -36.08 -13.85 5.74
C ILE A 283 -37.32 -14.05 6.63
N GLY A 284 -37.10 -14.43 7.89
CA GLY A 284 -38.16 -14.58 8.88
C GLY A 284 -38.85 -13.26 9.19
N ARG A 285 -40.10 -13.33 9.67
CA ARG A 285 -40.87 -12.11 10.03
C ARG A 285 -40.17 -11.39 11.18
N GLY A 286 -39.68 -10.17 10.95
CA GLY A 286 -38.99 -9.34 11.93
C GLY A 286 -37.45 -9.46 11.90
N GLU A 287 -36.90 -10.28 11.01
CA GLU A 287 -35.46 -10.35 10.78
C GLU A 287 -34.98 -9.24 9.85
N THR A 288 -33.77 -8.72 10.12
CA THR A 288 -33.17 -7.70 9.26
C THR A 288 -32.47 -8.37 8.08
N PRO A 289 -32.81 -8.02 6.82
CA PRO A 289 -32.13 -8.55 5.65
C PRO A 289 -30.62 -8.28 5.72
N SER A 290 -29.84 -9.26 5.29
CA SER A 290 -28.42 -9.04 5.00
C SER A 290 -28.28 -8.02 3.87
N ARG A 291 -27.41 -7.04 4.05
CA ARG A 291 -27.10 -6.05 3.01
C ARG A 291 -25.79 -6.37 2.34
N VAL A 292 -25.75 -6.19 1.03
CA VAL A 292 -24.54 -6.24 0.21
C VAL A 292 -24.25 -4.84 -0.32
N THR A 293 -22.97 -4.52 -0.49
CA THR A 293 -22.51 -3.23 -0.98
C THR A 293 -21.58 -3.45 -2.18
N TYR A 294 -21.86 -2.75 -3.26
CA TYR A 294 -21.12 -2.76 -4.51
C TYR A 294 -20.69 -1.35 -4.87
N ASP A 295 -19.53 -1.23 -5.51
CA ASP A 295 -19.22 -0.03 -6.28
C ASP A 295 -19.63 -0.30 -7.73
N VAL A 296 -20.31 0.65 -8.37
CA VAL A 296 -20.77 0.54 -9.75
C VAL A 296 -20.23 1.67 -10.61
N LEU A 297 -19.85 1.36 -11.84
CA LEU A 297 -19.47 2.33 -12.85
C LEU A 297 -20.68 2.66 -13.71
N ILE A 298 -21.02 3.94 -13.79
CA ILE A 298 -22.15 4.45 -14.55
C ILE A 298 -21.63 5.31 -15.68
N GLU A 299 -22.03 4.98 -16.91
CA GLU A 299 -21.80 5.78 -18.09
C GLU A 299 -23.04 6.57 -18.49
N GLN A 300 -22.83 7.61 -19.29
CA GLN A 300 -23.86 8.54 -19.75
C GLN A 300 -24.60 9.20 -18.57
N ALA A 301 -23.88 9.44 -17.47
CA ALA A 301 -24.39 10.05 -16.23
C ALA A 301 -24.84 11.51 -16.40
N ASP A 302 -24.38 12.17 -17.46
CA ASP A 302 -24.77 13.49 -17.91
C ASP A 302 -26.04 13.48 -18.80
N THR A 303 -26.59 12.31 -19.12
CA THR A 303 -27.77 12.15 -19.99
C THR A 303 -29.02 11.71 -19.22
N PRO A 304 -30.22 11.77 -19.85
CA PRO A 304 -31.45 11.22 -19.27
C PRO A 304 -31.51 9.68 -19.19
N SER A 305 -30.50 8.95 -19.69
CA SER A 305 -30.52 7.49 -19.74
C SER A 305 -29.16 6.88 -19.38
N PRO A 306 -28.67 7.11 -18.14
CA PRO A 306 -27.43 6.51 -17.67
C PRO A 306 -27.53 4.98 -17.60
N LYS A 307 -26.37 4.32 -17.69
CA LYS A 307 -26.28 2.85 -17.63
C LYS A 307 -25.17 2.41 -16.69
N VAL A 308 -25.44 1.39 -15.89
CA VAL A 308 -24.42 0.70 -15.12
C VAL A 308 -23.66 -0.25 -16.04
N VAL A 309 -22.38 0.03 -16.28
CA VAL A 309 -21.55 -0.71 -17.24
C VAL A 309 -20.56 -1.67 -16.58
N ALA A 310 -20.30 -1.52 -15.28
CA ALA A 310 -19.44 -2.41 -14.50
C ALA A 310 -19.75 -2.32 -13.01
N TRP A 311 -19.37 -3.34 -12.25
CA TRP A 311 -19.53 -3.39 -10.80
C TRP A 311 -18.44 -4.23 -10.14
N GLY A 312 -18.15 -3.93 -8.88
CA GLY A 312 -17.20 -4.66 -8.05
C GLY A 312 -17.54 -4.53 -6.56
N GLY A 313 -16.73 -5.16 -5.70
CA GLY A 313 -16.91 -5.04 -4.25
C GLY A 313 -16.74 -3.60 -3.76
N ALA A 314 -17.25 -3.31 -2.56
CA ALA A 314 -17.04 -2.01 -1.92
C ALA A 314 -15.54 -1.66 -1.85
N GLY A 315 -15.17 -0.46 -2.31
CA GLY A 315 -13.79 0.02 -2.41
C GLY A 315 -13.10 -0.22 -3.75
N THR A 316 -13.76 -0.88 -4.71
CA THR A 316 -13.19 -1.14 -6.06
C THR A 316 -13.47 -0.04 -7.07
N GLY A 317 -14.25 0.98 -6.73
CA GLY A 317 -14.75 2.01 -7.63
C GLY A 317 -13.70 2.65 -8.55
N GLU A 318 -12.50 2.95 -8.05
CA GLU A 318 -11.41 3.56 -8.83
C GLU A 318 -10.78 2.60 -9.87
N SER A 319 -10.95 1.30 -9.68
CA SER A 319 -10.43 0.25 -10.57
C SER A 319 -11.45 -0.26 -11.59
N LEU A 320 -12.70 0.21 -11.51
CA LEU A 320 -13.75 -0.24 -12.41
C LEU A 320 -13.48 0.25 -13.83
N THR A 321 -13.55 -0.67 -14.78
CA THR A 321 -13.47 -0.38 -16.20
C THR A 321 -14.73 -0.88 -16.90
N PRO A 322 -15.20 -0.22 -17.97
CA PRO A 322 -16.44 -0.60 -18.64
C PRO A 322 -16.43 -2.07 -19.05
N PHE A 323 -17.52 -2.77 -18.76
CA PHE A 323 -17.75 -4.17 -19.16
C PHE A 323 -16.76 -5.20 -18.58
N MET A 324 -16.00 -4.86 -17.53
CA MET A 324 -15.04 -5.79 -16.92
C MET A 324 -15.67 -7.07 -16.33
N ASN A 325 -16.97 -7.05 -16.07
CA ASN A 325 -17.73 -8.21 -15.57
C ASN A 325 -18.16 -9.18 -16.67
N ALA A 326 -17.87 -8.87 -17.94
CA ALA A 326 -18.21 -9.72 -19.06
C ALA A 326 -17.37 -10.99 -19.11
N VAL A 327 -18.02 -12.10 -19.43
CA VAL A 327 -17.37 -13.34 -19.85
C VAL A 327 -17.25 -13.34 -21.36
N GLU A 328 -16.03 -13.34 -21.87
CA GLU A 328 -15.76 -13.38 -23.29
C GLU A 328 -15.77 -14.81 -23.83
N GLY A 329 -16.20 -14.99 -25.08
CA GLY A 329 -16.10 -16.27 -25.80
C GLY A 329 -17.06 -17.37 -25.35
N ARG A 330 -17.98 -17.08 -24.41
CA ARG A 330 -18.97 -18.04 -23.91
C ARG A 330 -20.35 -17.40 -23.84
N LYS A 331 -21.37 -18.09 -24.35
CA LYS A 331 -22.77 -17.71 -24.15
C LYS A 331 -23.27 -18.31 -22.83
N ILE A 332 -23.71 -17.46 -21.92
CA ILE A 332 -24.33 -17.90 -20.66
C ILE A 332 -25.83 -17.96 -20.86
N THR A 333 -26.45 -19.09 -20.48
CA THR A 333 -27.90 -19.30 -20.56
C THR A 333 -28.45 -19.63 -19.18
N VAL A 334 -29.73 -19.37 -18.93
CA VAL A 334 -30.41 -19.65 -17.65
C VAL A 334 -30.17 -21.09 -17.19
N GLY A 335 -30.40 -22.08 -18.07
CA GLY A 335 -30.18 -23.51 -17.77
C GLY A 335 -28.70 -23.91 -17.61
N GLY A 336 -27.74 -23.07 -18.00
CA GLY A 336 -26.31 -23.26 -17.75
C GLY A 336 -25.88 -22.75 -16.38
N ILE A 337 -26.61 -21.81 -15.78
CA ILE A 337 -26.33 -21.27 -14.44
C ILE A 337 -26.98 -22.16 -13.37
N GLU A 338 -28.20 -22.66 -13.60
CA GLU A 338 -28.90 -23.55 -12.66
C GLU A 338 -28.19 -24.91 -12.47
N LYS A 339 -27.53 -25.44 -13.51
CA LYS A 339 -26.79 -26.71 -13.45
C LYS A 339 -25.49 -26.65 -12.63
N ALA A 340 -25.02 -25.46 -12.28
CA ALA A 340 -23.78 -25.28 -11.49
C ALA A 340 -24.00 -25.44 -9.98
N VAL A 341 -25.25 -25.59 -9.52
CA VAL A 341 -25.53 -26.05 -8.15
C VAL A 341 -25.56 -27.59 -8.19
N PRO A 342 -24.59 -28.29 -7.59
CA PRO A 342 -24.70 -29.73 -7.48
C PRO A 342 -25.88 -30.03 -6.57
N THR A 343 -26.98 -30.46 -7.17
CA THR A 343 -27.94 -31.32 -6.47
C THR A 343 -27.23 -32.65 -6.32
N GLU A 344 -26.57 -32.83 -5.17
CA GLU A 344 -26.20 -34.14 -4.66
C GLU A 344 -27.49 -34.95 -4.49
N ASN A 345 -27.92 -35.63 -5.57
CA ASN A 345 -28.79 -36.82 -5.59
C ASN A 345 -29.16 -37.23 -7.03
N ALA A 346 -28.16 -37.45 -7.89
CA ALA A 346 -28.36 -38.08 -9.20
C ALA A 346 -27.50 -39.34 -9.39
N ALA A 347 -27.17 -40.05 -8.31
CA ALA A 347 -26.43 -41.32 -8.34
C ALA A 347 -27.23 -42.54 -7.82
N ALA A 348 -28.53 -42.40 -7.52
CA ALA A 348 -29.34 -43.52 -7.01
C ALA A 348 -30.29 -44.18 -8.03
N ALA A 349 -30.33 -43.72 -9.29
CA ALA A 349 -31.28 -44.25 -10.30
C ALA A 349 -30.64 -45.12 -11.40
N ALA A 350 -29.38 -45.53 -11.27
CA ALA A 350 -28.69 -46.35 -12.27
C ALA A 350 -27.99 -47.60 -11.69
N ALA A 351 -28.41 -48.09 -10.53
CA ALA A 351 -27.99 -49.38 -9.96
C ALA A 351 -29.21 -50.27 -9.75
N GLY A 352 -29.90 -50.57 -10.86
CA GLY A 352 -31.11 -51.38 -10.87
C GLY A 352 -31.34 -51.98 -12.25
N LYS A 353 -30.36 -52.73 -12.75
CA LYS A 353 -30.53 -53.81 -13.74
C LYS A 353 -29.50 -54.89 -13.51
#